data_AF-A0A970RIV9-F1
#
_entry.id   AF-A0A970RIV9-F1
#
_cell.length_a   1.000
_cell.length_b   1.000
_cell.length_c   1.000
_cell.angle_alpha   90.00
_cell.angle_beta   90.00
_cell.angle_gamma   90.00
#
_symmetry.space_group_name_H-M   'P 1'
#
loop_
_entity.id
_entity.type
_entity.pdbx_description
1 polymer ?
#
loop_
_entity_poly.entity_id
_entity_poly.type
_entity_poly.pdbx_seq_one_letter_code
_entity_poly.pdbx_strand_id
1 'polypeptide(L)'
;MGSCHFCGTKVPTGLVIGNATLCSFCGRPLKVCLNCRFYDKNAYHECREEIDEPVIYKDLANFCDFFVLNEGSSEASVKSQEEARSKFLSLFND
;
A
#
# COMPACT_ATOMS: atom_id res chain seq x y z
N MET A 1 -10.81 3.29 0.09
CA MET A 1 -10.60 3.36 1.55
C MET A 1 -9.34 2.59 1.89
N GLY A 2 -8.34 3.25 2.49
CA GLY A 2 -7.03 2.63 2.73
C GLY A 2 -7.12 1.49 3.74
N SER A 3 -6.12 0.61 3.72
CA SER A 3 -6.06 -0.56 4.61
C SER A 3 -4.68 -0.70 5.22
N CYS A 4 -4.62 -1.20 6.45
CA CYS A 4 -3.35 -1.57 7.08
C CYS A 4 -2.68 -2.70 6.29
N HIS A 5 -1.43 -2.49 5.86
CA HIS A 5 -0.64 -3.49 5.13
C HIS A 5 -0.47 -4.81 5.89
N PHE A 6 -0.42 -4.76 7.24
CA PHE A 6 -0.15 -5.95 8.05
C PHE A 6 -1.35 -6.86 8.27
N CYS A 7 -2.54 -6.28 8.47
CA CYS A 7 -3.74 -7.05 8.85
C CYS A 7 -4.94 -6.82 7.94
N GLY A 8 -4.84 -5.92 6.96
CA GLY A 8 -5.93 -5.59 6.03
C GLY A 8 -7.06 -4.76 6.64
N THR A 9 -7.01 -4.42 7.94
CA THR A 9 -8.06 -3.60 8.58
C THR A 9 -8.18 -2.26 7.87
N LYS A 10 -9.42 -1.90 7.52
CA LYS A 10 -9.73 -0.63 6.86
C LYS A 10 -9.39 0.54 7.78
N VAL A 11 -8.68 1.51 7.25
CA VAL A 11 -8.36 2.76 7.91
C VAL A 11 -9.47 3.77 7.53
N PRO A 12 -10.07 4.48 8.50
CA PRO A 12 -11.11 5.46 8.22
C PRO A 12 -10.64 6.53 7.23
N THR A 13 -11.45 6.81 6.21
CA THR A 13 -11.21 7.92 5.27
C THR A 13 -11.16 9.24 6.03
N GLY A 14 -10.18 10.09 5.73
CA GLY A 14 -10.01 11.39 6.40
C GLY A 14 -9.30 11.33 7.77
N LEU A 15 -8.91 10.15 8.26
CA LEU A 15 -8.03 10.05 9.42
C LEU A 15 -6.65 10.61 9.05
N VAL A 16 -6.23 11.66 9.76
CA VAL A 16 -4.86 12.17 9.65
C VAL A 16 -3.91 11.17 10.31
N ILE A 17 -3.03 10.57 9.52
CA ILE A 17 -2.02 9.62 10.00
C ILE A 17 -0.76 10.40 10.37
N GLY A 18 -0.52 10.52 11.67
CA GLY A 18 0.73 11.02 12.23
C GLY A 18 1.72 9.90 12.52
N ASN A 19 2.88 10.27 13.07
CA ASN A 19 3.99 9.35 13.36
C ASN A 19 3.62 8.27 14.40
N ALA A 20 2.73 8.60 15.35
CA ALA A 20 2.29 7.69 16.41
C ALA A 20 0.93 7.01 16.10
N THR A 21 0.37 7.20 14.91
CA THR A 21 -0.93 6.61 14.57
C THR A 21 -0.79 5.10 14.39
N LEU A 22 -1.52 4.34 15.19
CA LEU A 22 -1.52 2.88 15.18
C LEU A 22 -2.80 2.33 14.54
N CYS A 23 -2.71 1.11 14.01
CA CYS A 23 -3.87 0.35 13.57
C CYS A 23 -4.73 -0.02 14.78
N SER A 24 -6.04 0.22 14.70
CA SER A 24 -7.01 -0.08 15.76
C SER A 24 -7.17 -1.59 16.05
N PHE A 25 -6.70 -2.45 15.15
CA PHE A 25 -6.83 -3.90 15.29
C PHE A 25 -5.50 -4.57 15.70
N CYS A 26 -4.43 -4.37 14.94
CA CYS A 26 -3.15 -5.06 15.18
C CYS A 26 -2.12 -4.23 15.97
N GLY A 27 -2.41 -2.96 16.27
CA GLY A 27 -1.52 -2.08 17.03
C GLY A 27 -0.24 -1.65 16.31
N ARG A 28 -0.02 -2.08 15.06
CA ARG A 28 1.15 -1.68 14.27
C ARG A 28 1.04 -0.26 13.75
N PRO A 29 2.18 0.44 13.52
CA PRO A 29 2.17 1.78 12.97
C PRO A 29 1.51 1.82 11.59
N LEU A 30 0.70 2.85 11.33
CA LEU A 30 0.11 3.07 10.01
C LEU A 30 1.01 3.90 9.10
N LYS A 31 1.86 4.78 9.65
CA LYS A 31 2.84 5.58 8.90
C LYS A 31 4.09 4.76 8.55
N VAL A 32 3.94 3.85 7.60
CA VAL A 32 5.01 3.00 7.06
C VAL A 32 5.01 3.10 5.53
N CYS A 33 6.16 2.95 4.87
CA CYS A 33 6.21 3.05 3.40
C CYS A 33 5.23 2.09 2.73
N LEU A 34 5.07 0.87 3.24
CA LEU A 34 4.14 -0.12 2.69
C LEU A 34 2.65 0.28 2.72
N ASN A 35 2.28 1.29 3.54
CA ASN A 35 0.95 1.89 3.55
C ASN A 35 0.87 3.17 2.72
N CYS A 36 1.98 3.67 2.18
CA CYS A 36 2.05 4.90 1.43
C CYS A 36 1.67 4.68 -0.04
N ARG A 37 0.92 5.62 -0.64
CA ARG A 37 0.56 5.56 -2.07
C ARG A 37 1.76 5.69 -3.01
N PHE A 38 2.86 6.26 -2.51
CA PHE A 38 4.07 6.53 -3.29
C PHE A 38 5.08 5.38 -3.24
N TYR A 39 4.85 4.37 -2.40
CA TYR A 39 5.74 3.22 -2.33
C TYR A 39 5.65 2.40 -3.62
N ASP A 40 6.81 2.14 -4.21
CA ASP A 40 6.94 1.33 -5.42
C ASP A 40 8.28 0.62 -5.40
N LYS A 41 8.27 -0.72 -5.36
CA LYS A 41 9.47 -1.56 -5.29
C LYS A 41 10.47 -1.33 -6.43
N ASN A 42 9.99 -0.82 -7.57
CA ASN A 42 10.83 -0.64 -8.75
C ASN A 42 11.32 0.81 -8.90
N ALA A 43 10.86 1.73 -8.06
CA ALA A 43 11.31 3.12 -8.10
C ALA A 43 12.65 3.30 -7.37
N TYR A 44 13.33 4.41 -7.67
CA TYR A 44 14.52 4.82 -6.92
C TYR A 44 14.14 5.02 -5.44
N HIS A 45 14.97 4.48 -4.53
CA HIS A 45 14.66 4.43 -3.09
C HIS A 45 13.34 3.71 -2.72
N GLU A 46 12.77 2.95 -3.66
CA GLU A 46 11.44 2.35 -3.56
C GLU A 46 10.31 3.38 -3.30
N CYS A 47 10.48 4.61 -3.80
CA CYS A 47 9.55 5.72 -3.62
C CYS A 47 9.39 6.48 -4.94
N ARG A 48 8.15 6.83 -5.29
CA ARG A 48 7.85 7.63 -6.50
C ARG A 48 8.09 9.12 -6.32
N GLU A 49 8.19 9.58 -5.07
CA GLU A 49 8.58 10.94 -4.72
C GLU A 49 10.09 11.03 -4.57
N GLU A 50 10.64 12.19 -4.91
CA GLU A 50 12.05 12.51 -4.69
C GLU A 50 12.26 12.82 -3.20
N ILE A 51 12.91 11.90 -2.49
CA ILE A 51 13.22 12.03 -1.06
C ILE A 51 14.73 12.11 -0.87
N ASP A 52 15.16 13.09 -0.07
CA ASP A 52 16.58 13.29 0.26
C ASP A 52 17.12 12.15 1.12
N GLU A 53 16.34 11.70 2.10
CA GLU A 53 16.71 10.63 3.02
C GLU A 53 15.87 9.36 2.77
N PRO A 54 16.46 8.29 2.22
CA PRO A 54 15.73 7.06 1.96
C PRO A 54 15.37 6.33 3.26
N VAL A 55 14.11 5.93 3.38
CA VAL A 55 13.65 5.07 4.49
C VAL A 55 14.19 3.65 4.27
N ILE A 56 15.01 3.13 5.18
CA ILE A 56 15.60 1.78 5.05
C ILE A 56 14.56 0.69 5.32
N TYR A 57 13.85 0.78 6.45
CA TYR A 57 12.86 -0.21 6.86
C TYR A 57 11.45 0.22 6.44
N LYS A 58 10.93 -0.36 5.36
CA LYS A 58 9.67 0.04 4.73
C LYS A 58 8.42 -0.35 5.53
N ASP A 59 8.57 -1.30 6.45
CA ASP A 59 7.54 -1.86 7.32
C ASP A 59 7.57 -1.28 8.75
N LEU A 60 8.53 -0.42 9.07
CA LEU A 60 8.58 0.26 10.36
C LEU A 60 8.05 1.69 10.25
N ALA A 61 7.68 2.25 11.41
CA ALA A 61 7.25 3.63 11.52
C ALA A 61 8.34 4.56 10.97
N ASN A 62 7.95 5.52 10.13
CA ASN A 62 8.87 6.49 9.57
C ASN A 62 8.40 7.94 9.79
N PHE A 63 9.30 8.88 9.53
CA PHE A 63 9.09 10.31 9.68
C PHE A 63 8.96 11.03 8.33
N CYS A 64 8.75 10.29 7.24
CA CYS A 64 8.67 10.88 5.90
C CYS A 64 7.51 11.91 5.82
N ASP A 65 7.83 13.12 5.35
CA ASP A 65 6.86 14.21 5.22
C ASP A 65 5.94 14.05 4.00
N PHE A 66 6.40 13.30 3.00
CA PHE A 66 5.62 12.97 1.80
C PHE A 66 4.62 11.82 2.02
N PHE A 67 4.47 11.30 3.25
CA PHE A 67 3.57 10.17 3.48
C PHE A 67 2.11 10.53 3.16
N VAL A 68 1.49 9.72 2.29
CA VAL A 68 0.04 9.76 2.03
C VAL A 68 -0.47 8.33 2.03
N LEU A 69 -1.48 8.05 2.85
CA LEU A 69 -2.09 6.73 2.93
C LEU A 69 -2.56 6.28 1.54
N ASN A 70 -2.21 5.06 1.16
CA ASN A 70 -2.77 4.43 -0.02
C ASN A 70 -4.23 4.12 0.25
N GLU A 71 -5.12 4.89 -0.35
CA GLU A 71 -6.55 4.70 -0.16
C GLU A 71 -7.11 3.47 -0.88
N GLY A 72 -6.29 2.72 -1.64
CA GLY A 72 -6.72 1.60 -2.45
C GLY A 72 -7.69 2.05 -3.54
N SER A 73 -7.41 1.75 -4.80
CA SER A 73 -8.43 1.93 -5.83
C SER A 73 -9.63 1.05 -5.47
N SER A 74 -10.77 1.66 -5.20
CA SER A 74 -12.05 0.96 -4.97
C SER A 74 -12.60 0.27 -6.23
N GLU A 75 -11.77 0.08 -7.25
CA GLU A 75 -12.11 -0.52 -8.53
C GLU A 75 -10.89 -1.35 -8.99
N ALA A 76 -11.13 -2.60 -9.41
CA ALA A 76 -10.21 -3.50 -10.13
C ALA A 76 -9.46 -4.65 -9.40
N SER A 77 -10.03 -5.29 -8.36
CA SER A 77 -9.37 -6.51 -7.82
C SER A 77 -10.24 -7.73 -7.49
N VAL A 78 -11.54 -7.72 -7.78
CA VAL A 78 -12.38 -8.94 -7.65
C VAL A 78 -12.73 -9.57 -9.01
N LYS A 79 -12.56 -8.86 -10.13
CA LYS A 79 -12.86 -9.41 -11.47
C LYS A 79 -11.66 -10.06 -12.18
N SER A 80 -10.42 -9.88 -11.72
CA SER A 80 -9.25 -10.18 -12.56
C SER A 80 -8.69 -11.59 -12.45
N GLN A 81 -8.93 -12.37 -11.38
CA GLN A 81 -8.31 -13.70 -11.28
C GLN A 81 -8.97 -14.75 -12.16
N GLU A 82 -10.29 -14.92 -12.12
CA GLU A 82 -11.00 -15.82 -13.04
C GLU A 82 -10.83 -15.39 -14.51
N GLU A 83 -10.87 -14.08 -14.79
CA GLU A 83 -10.79 -13.55 -16.15
C GLU A 83 -9.36 -13.58 -16.72
N ALA A 84 -8.33 -13.42 -15.87
CA ALA A 84 -6.94 -13.65 -16.28
C ALA A 84 -6.67 -15.14 -16.49
N ARG A 85 -7.24 -16.02 -15.65
CA ARG A 85 -7.12 -17.48 -15.82
C ARG A 85 -7.80 -17.97 -17.09
N SER A 86 -9.02 -17.50 -17.39
CA SER A 86 -9.74 -17.90 -18.61
C SER A 86 -9.03 -17.42 -19.87
N LYS A 87 -8.53 -16.17 -19.89
CA LYS A 87 -7.72 -15.65 -21.00
C LYS A 87 -6.41 -16.42 -21.17
N PHE A 88 -5.73 -16.76 -20.08
CA PHE A 88 -4.50 -17.57 -20.16
C PHE A 88 -4.78 -18.95 -20.73
N LEU A 89 -5.83 -19.64 -20.28
CA LEU A 89 -6.19 -20.97 -20.78
C LEU A 89 -6.59 -20.96 -22.26
N SER A 90 -7.22 -19.88 -22.75
CA SER A 90 -7.56 -19.74 -24.18
C SER A 90 -6.34 -19.64 -25.11
N LEU A 91 -5.14 -19.38 -24.60
CA LEU A 91 -3.91 -19.34 -25.39
C LEU A 91 -3.29 -20.72 -25.66
N PHE A 92 -3.74 -21.77 -24.94
CA PHE A 92 -3.16 -23.12 -25.02
C PHE A 92 -4.12 -24.18 -25.57
N ASN A 93 -5.25 -23.76 -26.11
CA ASN A 93 -6.31 -24.66 -26.56
C ASN A 93 -6.39 -24.63 -28.10
N ASP A 94 -5.46 -25.35 -28.76
CA ASP A 94 -5.54 -25.82 -30.15
C ASP A 94 -6.14 -27.23 -30.20
#